data_AF-A0ABD0MU64-F1
#
_entry.id   AF-A0ABD0MU64-F1
#
_cell.length_a   1.000
_cell.length_b   1.000
_cell.length_c   1.000
_cell.angle_alpha   90.00
_cell.angle_beta   90.00
_cell.angle_gamma   90.00
#
_symmetry.space_group_name_H-M   'P 1'
#
loop_
_entity.id
_entity.type
_entity.pdbx_description
1 polymer ?
#
loop_
_entity_poly.entity_id
_entity_poly.type
_entity_poly.pdbx_seq_one_letter_code
_entity_poly.pdbx_strand_id
1 'polypeptide(L)'
;LVSGDSIEPDKEKNVITIERETVKMSCSYSTNGDNVRLFWYRQYPNGELLFLAYKGARSWKNTDTTDPRFQSTTSHTTTELNITD
;
A
#
# COMPACT_ATOMS: atom_id res chain seq x y z
N LEU A 1 5.17 23.39 14.74
CA LEU A 1 4.71 21.99 14.93
C LEU A 1 5.34 21.15 13.84
N VAL A 2 6.12 20.12 14.18
CA VAL A 2 6.49 19.09 13.20
C VAL A 2 5.37 18.06 13.28
N SER A 3 4.53 17.97 12.24
CA SER A 3 3.59 16.85 12.11
C SER A 3 4.41 15.59 11.85
N GLY A 4 4.18 14.52 12.62
CA GLY A 4 4.75 13.21 12.34
C GLY A 4 4.24 12.63 11.03
N ASP A 5 4.83 11.52 10.59
CA ASP A 5 4.36 10.81 9.41
C ASP A 5 3.01 10.14 9.69
N SER A 6 2.11 10.17 8.71
CA SER A 6 0.78 9.53 8.80
C SER A 6 0.44 8.79 7.52
N ILE A 7 -0.38 7.75 7.64
CA ILE A 7 -0.97 7.01 6.51
C ILE A 7 -2.38 6.55 6.87
N GLU A 8 -3.34 6.82 6.00
CA GLU A 8 -4.76 6.55 6.25
C GLU A 8 -5.44 6.01 4.98
N PRO A 9 -6.39 5.07 5.08
CA PRO A 9 -7.16 4.60 3.93
C PRO A 9 -8.02 5.71 3.32
N ASP A 10 -8.07 5.80 1.99
CA ASP A 10 -8.83 6.83 1.28
C ASP A 10 -10.35 6.59 1.29
N LYS A 11 -10.77 5.33 1.44
CA LYS A 11 -12.17 4.88 1.34
C LYS A 11 -12.47 3.77 2.36
N GLU A 12 -13.63 3.11 2.17
CA GLU A 12 -14.15 2.04 3.02
C GLU A 12 -13.07 1.03 3.43
N LYS A 13 -13.07 0.73 4.74
CA LYS A 13 -12.15 -0.21 5.36
C LYS A 13 -12.47 -1.67 5.05
N ASN A 14 -13.65 -1.94 4.47
CA ASN A 14 -14.15 -3.26 4.16
C ASN A 14 -14.49 -3.33 2.67
N VAL A 15 -13.76 -4.14 1.92
CA VAL A 15 -14.01 -4.38 0.50
C VAL A 15 -14.39 -5.85 0.33
N ILE A 16 -15.55 -6.11 -0.27
CA ILE A 16 -16.02 -7.45 -0.64
C ILE A 16 -16.19 -7.43 -2.15
N THR A 17 -15.54 -8.37 -2.85
CA THR A 17 -15.55 -8.45 -4.32
C THR A 17 -15.80 -9.90 -4.76
N ILE A 18 -16.04 -10.10 -6.05
CA ILE A 18 -16.14 -11.42 -6.66
C ILE A 18 -14.74 -11.94 -7.01
N GLU A 19 -14.53 -13.25 -6.94
CA GLU A 19 -13.27 -13.86 -7.40
C GLU A 19 -12.91 -13.43 -8.82
N ARG A 20 -11.61 -13.23 -9.08
CA ARG A 20 -11.03 -12.71 -10.33
C ARG A 20 -11.29 -11.25 -10.66
N GLU A 21 -12.12 -10.56 -9.89
CA GLU A 21 -12.19 -9.10 -9.99
C GLU A 21 -10.94 -8.46 -9.41
N THR A 22 -10.55 -7.32 -9.99
CA THR A 22 -9.43 -6.54 -9.48
C THR A 22 -9.86 -5.75 -8.26
N VAL A 23 -9.16 -5.96 -7.14
CA VAL A 23 -9.34 -5.14 -5.94
C VAL A 23 -8.29 -4.04 -5.92
N LYS A 24 -8.73 -2.82 -5.67
CA LYS A 24 -7.86 -1.67 -5.47
C LYS A 24 -8.02 -1.13 -4.06
N MET A 25 -6.95 -1.20 -3.28
CA MET A 25 -6.85 -0.55 -1.97
C MET A 25 -5.99 0.70 -2.10
N SER A 26 -6.39 1.81 -1.47
CA SER A 26 -5.70 3.09 -1.58
C SER A 26 -5.55 3.76 -0.22
N CYS A 27 -4.37 4.30 0.03
CA CYS A 27 -4.06 5.08 1.22
C CYS A 27 -3.39 6.41 0.84
N SER A 28 -3.77 7.47 1.54
CA SER A 28 -3.07 8.75 1.54
C SER A 28 -2.06 8.78 2.68
N TYR A 29 -0.89 9.37 2.42
CA TYR A 29 0.15 9.54 3.43
C TYR A 29 0.70 10.97 3.44
N SER A 30 1.13 11.40 4.62
CA SER A 30 1.80 12.68 4.84
C SER A 30 3.16 12.44 5.48
N THR A 31 4.21 13.02 4.89
CA THR A 31 5.58 12.96 5.40
C THR A 31 6.39 14.11 4.82
N ASN A 32 7.36 14.59 5.60
CA ASN A 32 8.36 15.56 5.15
C ASN A 32 9.57 14.90 4.46
N GLY A 33 9.69 13.57 4.50
CA GLY A 33 10.80 12.84 3.91
C GLY A 33 10.71 12.71 2.39
N ASP A 34 11.84 12.80 1.70
CA ASP A 34 11.89 12.60 0.24
C ASP A 34 12.21 11.13 -0.14
N ASN A 35 12.89 10.40 0.74
CA ASN A 35 13.16 8.97 0.55
C ASN A 35 12.04 8.12 1.19
N VAL A 36 10.92 8.00 0.50
CA VAL A 36 9.72 7.33 1.04
C VAL A 36 9.67 5.87 0.61
N ARG A 37 9.38 4.97 1.55
CA ARG A 37 9.15 3.53 1.30
C ARG A 37 7.80 3.12 1.88
N LEU A 38 6.93 2.58 1.05
CA LEU A 38 5.57 2.21 1.43
C LEU A 38 5.40 0.69 1.26
N PHE A 39 4.92 0.05 2.31
CA PHE A 39 4.83 -1.41 2.42
C PHE A 39 3.38 -1.84 2.60
N TRP A 40 3.02 -2.92 1.92
CA TRP A 40 1.73 -3.57 2.05
C TRP A 40 1.88 -4.92 2.74
N TYR A 41 1.02 -5.15 3.73
CA TYR A 41 0.95 -6.39 4.49
C TYR A 41 -0.49 -6.90 4.49
N ARG A 42 -0.66 -8.22 4.66
CA ARG A 42 -1.95 -8.82 5.05
C ARG A 42 -1.84 -9.43 6.44
N GLN A 43 -2.97 -9.43 7.15
CA GLN A 43 -3.11 -10.11 8.44
C GLN A 43 -4.45 -10.83 8.46
N TYR A 44 -4.43 -12.15 8.70
CA TYR A 44 -5.64 -12.90 9.03
C TYR A 44 -6.04 -12.64 10.49
N PRO A 45 -7.30 -12.89 10.91
CA PRO A 45 -7.69 -12.77 12.31
C PRO A 45 -6.72 -13.54 13.22
N ASN A 46 -6.10 -12.83 14.19
CA ASN A 46 -5.08 -13.34 15.11
C ASN A 46 -3.79 -13.88 14.45
N GLY A 47 -3.56 -13.60 13.17
CA GLY A 47 -2.35 -13.99 12.46
C GLY A 47 -1.23 -12.97 12.57
N GLU A 48 -0.06 -13.34 12.06
CA GLU A 48 1.09 -12.45 11.90
C GLU A 48 0.93 -11.56 10.65
N LEU A 49 1.69 -10.46 10.61
CA LEU A 49 1.77 -9.63 9.40
C LEU A 49 2.58 -10.35 8.33
N LEU A 50 1.97 -10.59 7.18
CA LEU A 50 2.61 -11.20 6.02
C LEU A 50 2.88 -10.12 4.98
N PHE A 51 4.16 -9.98 4.59
CA PHE A 51 4.58 -9.04 3.55
C PHE A 51 3.96 -9.41 2.20
N LEU A 52 3.44 -8.41 1.49
CA LEU A 52 2.89 -8.56 0.13
C LEU A 52 3.81 -7.92 -0.90
N ALA A 53 4.01 -6.61 -0.79
CA ALA A 53 4.75 -5.79 -1.73
C ALA A 53 5.23 -4.49 -1.08
N TYR A 54 6.25 -3.86 -1.65
CA TYR A 54 6.60 -2.47 -1.35
C TYR A 54 6.92 -1.70 -2.63
N LYS A 55 6.71 -0.39 -2.57
CA LYS A 55 7.18 0.53 -3.60
C LYS A 55 7.67 1.83 -2.99
N GLY A 56 8.77 2.34 -3.54
CA GLY A 56 9.30 3.67 -3.25
C GLY A 56 8.39 4.77 -3.75
N ALA A 57 8.44 5.93 -3.10
CA ALA A 57 7.84 7.15 -3.62
C ALA A 57 8.84 8.31 -3.62
N ARG A 58 8.49 9.38 -4.35
CA ARG A 58 9.30 10.59 -4.52
C ARG A 58 10.67 10.26 -5.12
N SER A 59 11.78 10.48 -4.41
CA SER A 59 13.12 10.17 -4.96
C SER A 59 13.49 8.70 -4.92
N TRP A 60 12.77 7.86 -4.15
CA TRP A 60 13.01 6.42 -4.09
C TRP A 60 12.15 5.68 -5.12
N LYS A 61 12.77 4.84 -5.98
CA LYS A 61 12.07 4.16 -7.09
C LYS A 61 12.04 2.63 -7.00
N ASN A 62 12.70 2.03 -6.01
CA ASN A 62 12.73 0.57 -5.89
C ASN A 62 11.34 0.01 -5.57
N THR A 63 11.14 -1.24 -5.93
CA THR A 63 9.92 -1.98 -5.68
C THR A 63 10.28 -3.45 -5.44
N ASP A 64 9.44 -4.14 -4.71
CA ASP A 64 9.52 -5.60 -4.55
C ASP A 64 8.11 -6.15 -4.34
N THR A 65 7.90 -7.40 -4.71
CA THR A 65 6.63 -8.09 -4.52
C THR A 65 6.87 -9.58 -4.33
N THR A 66 6.09 -10.19 -3.45
CA THR A 66 6.12 -11.64 -3.21
C THR A 66 5.36 -12.42 -4.28
N ASP A 67 4.44 -11.77 -4.99
CA ASP A 67 3.58 -12.38 -6.01
C ASP A 67 3.21 -11.32 -7.06
N PRO A 68 3.31 -11.62 -8.38
CA PRO A 68 2.95 -10.69 -9.45
C PRO A 68 1.52 -10.12 -9.37
N ARG A 69 0.62 -10.81 -8.66
CA ARG A 69 -0.75 -10.38 -8.38
C ARG A 69 -0.82 -9.17 -7.45
N PHE A 70 0.21 -8.91 -6.65
CA PHE A 70 0.28 -7.76 -5.74
C PHE A 70 1.09 -6.63 -6.37
N GLN A 71 0.39 -5.68 -6.97
CA GLN A 71 1.01 -4.55 -7.66
C GLN A 71 0.81 -3.26 -6.88
N SER A 72 1.89 -2.77 -6.27
CA SER A 72 1.87 -1.47 -5.62
C SER A 72 2.15 -0.35 -6.62
N THR A 73 1.40 0.74 -6.52
CA THR A 73 1.66 2.01 -7.19
C THR A 73 1.78 3.12 -6.15
N THR A 74 2.52 4.17 -6.49
CA THR A 74 2.81 5.28 -5.58
C THR A 74 2.74 6.61 -6.32
N SER A 75 2.29 7.64 -5.61
CA SER A 75 2.38 9.04 -6.00
C SER A 75 3.11 9.83 -4.91
N HIS A 76 3.11 11.17 -5.03
CA HIS A 76 3.73 12.04 -4.03
C HIS A 76 3.07 11.96 -2.64
N THR A 77 1.79 11.57 -2.58
CA THR A 77 0.97 11.56 -1.35
C THR A 77 0.07 10.33 -1.24
N THR A 78 0.10 9.40 -2.19
CA THR A 78 -0.74 8.19 -2.16
C THR A 78 0.04 6.92 -2.46
N THR A 79 -0.44 5.80 -1.95
CA THR A 79 -0.07 4.47 -2.42
C THR A 79 -1.32 3.65 -2.67
N GLU A 80 -1.29 2.85 -3.72
CA GLU A 80 -2.34 1.90 -4.03
C GLU A 80 -1.75 0.50 -4.11
N LEU A 81 -2.53 -0.51 -3.71
CA LEU A 81 -2.28 -1.91 -3.98
C LEU A 81 -3.41 -2.43 -4.86
N ASN A 82 -3.03 -2.86 -6.06
CA ASN A 82 -3.91 -3.55 -6.99
C ASN A 82 -3.67 -5.05 -6.85
N ILE A 83 -4.75 -5.80 -6.58
CA ILE A 83 -4.75 -7.25 -6.50
C ILE A 83 -5.51 -7.78 -7.71
N THR A 84 -4.81 -8.47 -8.61
CA THR A 84 -5.37 -9.08 -9.83
C THR A 84 -5.20 -10.59 -9.78
N ASP A 85 -5.99 -11.34 -10.55
CA ASP A 85 -5.74 -12.77 -10.81
C ASP A 85 -4.65 -12.97 -11.86
#